data_AF-A0A422QLD8-F1
#
_entry.id   AF-A0A422QLD8-F1
#
_cell.length_a   1.000
_cell.length_b   1.000
_cell.length_c   1.000
_cell.angle_alpha   90.00
_cell.angle_beta   90.00
_cell.angle_gamma   90.00
#
_symmetry.space_group_name_H-M   'P 1'
#
loop_
_entity.id
_entity.type
_entity.pdbx_description
1 polymer ?
#
loop_
_entity_poly.entity_id
_entity_poly.type
_entity_poly.pdbx_seq_one_letter_code
_entity_poly.pdbx_strand_id
1 'polypeptide(L)'
;MSDEVSNPIERLVAARELADQGQYEAALQELTWFHEHALEQDPSLAGVRRSYALADWAVLAEAYPPAEAALEAVRERSTALLLAGQGNRDGLLDVVSIDHARDQPVRTRDLFLQLETVAPALAASCIRVVLPQVIAAGDAELAERLMPNPEENIRQHADYLMDAFRERRKRFTAAPSIPAEIHNYVQDVNAILDVLAARGRHADVNRLRQLAADAIPATTLRREVRAALAPGAPAWYERGIPRRRNG
;
A
#
# COMPACT_ATOMS: atom_id res chain seq x y z
N MET A 1 -26.72 -16.45 -30.54
CA MET A 1 -25.28 -16.28 -30.28
C MET A 1 -25.19 -15.82 -28.84
N SER A 2 -24.89 -16.74 -27.95
CA SER A 2 -24.78 -16.48 -26.53
C SER A 2 -23.47 -15.72 -26.33
N ASP A 3 -23.54 -14.49 -25.80
CA ASP A 3 -22.35 -13.79 -25.34
C ASP A 3 -21.68 -14.65 -24.27
N GLU A 4 -20.59 -15.31 -24.64
CA GLU A 4 -19.73 -16.00 -23.70
C GLU A 4 -19.12 -14.90 -22.83
N VAL A 5 -19.60 -14.80 -21.59
CA VAL A 5 -19.11 -13.84 -20.61
C VAL A 5 -17.63 -14.15 -20.39
N SER A 6 -16.77 -13.42 -21.10
CA SER A 6 -15.33 -13.63 -21.09
C SER A 6 -14.80 -13.45 -19.68
N ASN A 7 -14.05 -14.43 -19.20
CA ASN A 7 -13.54 -14.50 -17.83
C ASN A 7 -12.68 -13.26 -17.54
N PRO A 8 -12.91 -12.53 -16.42
CA PRO A 8 -12.16 -11.31 -16.15
C PRO A 8 -10.65 -11.53 -16.11
N ILE A 9 -10.18 -12.67 -15.59
CA ILE A 9 -8.75 -12.96 -15.54
C ILE A 9 -8.18 -13.15 -16.94
N GLU A 10 -8.90 -13.78 -17.86
CA GLU A 10 -8.47 -13.92 -19.26
C GLU A 10 -8.34 -12.55 -19.93
N ARG A 11 -9.26 -11.62 -19.65
CA ARG A 11 -9.19 -10.25 -20.16
C ARG A 11 -7.97 -9.49 -19.60
N LEU A 12 -7.66 -9.64 -18.32
CA LEU A 12 -6.45 -9.05 -17.73
C LEU A 12 -5.17 -9.66 -18.35
N VAL A 13 -5.14 -10.96 -18.62
CA VAL A 13 -4.01 -11.61 -19.29
C VAL A 13 -3.88 -11.10 -20.73
N ALA A 14 -4.99 -11.03 -21.47
CA ALA A 14 -5.02 -10.50 -22.83
C ALA A 14 -4.50 -9.06 -22.88
N ALA A 15 -4.85 -8.20 -21.91
CA ALA A 15 -4.33 -6.85 -21.82
C ALA A 15 -2.79 -6.80 -21.84
N ARG A 16 -2.14 -7.69 -21.08
CA ARG A 16 -0.68 -7.77 -21.00
C ARG A 16 -0.08 -8.22 -22.33
N GLU A 17 -0.65 -9.26 -22.94
CA GLU A 17 -0.19 -9.77 -24.23
C GLU A 17 -0.32 -8.73 -25.35
N LEU A 18 -1.42 -7.97 -25.35
CA LEU A 18 -1.65 -6.87 -26.29
C LEU A 18 -0.63 -5.74 -26.08
N ALA A 19 -0.36 -5.37 -24.82
CA ALA A 19 0.64 -4.36 -24.49
C ALA A 19 2.05 -4.78 -24.93
N ASP A 20 2.43 -6.04 -24.69
CA ASP A 20 3.72 -6.60 -25.12
C ASP A 20 3.88 -6.60 -26.65
N GLN A 21 2.78 -6.70 -27.39
CA GLN A 21 2.73 -6.61 -28.86
C GLN A 21 2.66 -5.17 -29.38
N GLY A 22 2.66 -4.16 -28.51
CA GLY A 22 2.51 -2.75 -28.88
C GLY A 22 1.08 -2.35 -29.27
N GLN A 23 0.09 -3.22 -29.04
CA GLN A 23 -1.33 -2.98 -29.32
C GLN A 23 -1.99 -2.23 -28.15
N TYR A 24 -1.47 -1.04 -27.84
CA TYR A 24 -1.80 -0.31 -26.62
C TYR A 24 -3.27 0.10 -26.48
N GLU A 25 -3.93 0.44 -27.58
CA GLU A 25 -5.36 0.79 -27.55
C GLU A 25 -6.23 -0.41 -27.15
N ALA A 26 -5.94 -1.59 -27.71
CA ALA A 26 -6.66 -2.81 -27.36
C ALA A 26 -6.34 -3.23 -25.91
N ALA A 27 -5.08 -3.13 -25.48
CA ALA A 27 -4.71 -3.37 -24.08
C ALA A 27 -5.47 -2.46 -23.10
N LEU A 28 -5.62 -1.17 -23.45
CA LEU A 28 -6.38 -0.22 -22.64
C LEU A 28 -7.87 -0.59 -22.57
N GLN A 29 -8.47 -1.07 -23.66
CA GLN A 29 -9.86 -1.54 -23.67
C GLN A 29 -10.07 -2.71 -22.72
N GLU A 30 -9.14 -3.67 -22.70
CA GLU A 30 -9.17 -4.82 -21.78
C GLU A 30 -9.04 -4.38 -20.31
N LEU A 31 -8.09 -3.50 -19.99
CA LEU A 31 -7.89 -2.99 -18.63
C LEU A 31 -9.07 -2.16 -18.13
N THR A 32 -9.62 -1.31 -19.00
CA THR A 32 -10.79 -0.48 -18.67
C THR A 32 -11.98 -1.37 -18.35
N TRP A 33 -12.26 -2.35 -19.20
CA TRP A 33 -13.34 -3.29 -18.94
C TRP A 33 -13.11 -4.08 -17.66
N PHE A 34 -11.88 -4.55 -17.40
CA PHE A 34 -11.58 -5.29 -16.17
C PHE A 34 -11.88 -4.44 -14.94
N HIS A 35 -11.45 -3.18 -14.95
CA HIS A 35 -11.68 -2.28 -13.83
C HIS A 35 -13.17 -2.03 -13.57
N GLU A 36 -13.95 -1.85 -14.64
CA GLU A 36 -15.37 -1.51 -14.54
C GLU A 36 -16.27 -2.71 -14.24
N HIS A 37 -15.96 -3.90 -14.79
CA HIS A 37 -16.88 -5.04 -14.80
C HIS A 37 -16.41 -6.29 -14.04
N ALA A 38 -15.13 -6.41 -13.68
CA ALA A 38 -14.63 -7.65 -13.07
C ALA A 38 -15.35 -8.01 -11.76
N LEU A 39 -15.73 -6.99 -10.95
CA LEU A 39 -16.40 -7.23 -9.67
C LEU A 39 -17.88 -7.56 -9.79
N GLU A 40 -18.50 -7.26 -10.93
CA GLU A 40 -19.87 -7.68 -11.23
C GLU A 40 -19.93 -9.20 -11.45
N GLN A 41 -18.83 -9.78 -11.93
CA GLN A 41 -18.72 -11.22 -12.18
C GLN A 41 -18.12 -11.97 -10.98
N ASP A 42 -17.06 -11.42 -10.39
CA ASP A 42 -16.39 -12.01 -9.24
C ASP A 42 -15.91 -10.91 -8.26
N PRO A 43 -16.68 -10.67 -7.17
CA PRO A 43 -16.30 -9.72 -6.13
C PRO A 43 -14.95 -10.02 -5.45
N SER A 44 -14.44 -11.26 -5.51
CA SER A 44 -13.14 -11.62 -4.92
C SER A 44 -11.96 -10.97 -5.66
N LEU A 45 -12.18 -10.50 -6.90
CA LEU A 45 -11.17 -9.82 -7.71
C LEU A 45 -10.86 -8.39 -7.25
N ALA A 46 -11.52 -7.88 -6.21
CA ALA A 46 -11.29 -6.52 -5.70
C ALA A 46 -9.82 -6.28 -5.29
N GLY A 47 -9.14 -7.31 -4.79
CA GLY A 47 -7.69 -7.25 -4.53
C GLY A 47 -6.89 -7.11 -5.81
N VAL A 48 -7.13 -7.99 -6.79
CA VAL A 48 -6.42 -8.04 -8.07
C VAL A 48 -6.61 -6.74 -8.87
N ARG A 49 -7.83 -6.20 -8.88
CA ARG A 49 -8.16 -4.94 -9.53
C ARG A 49 -7.37 -3.76 -8.98
N ARG A 50 -7.19 -3.70 -7.66
CA ARG A 50 -6.52 -2.58 -6.97
C ARG A 50 -5.01 -2.70 -6.87
N SER A 51 -4.45 -3.85 -7.22
CA SER A 51 -3.00 -4.08 -7.21
C SER A 51 -2.49 -4.39 -8.62
N TYR A 52 -2.59 -5.64 -9.05
CA TYR A 52 -1.97 -6.12 -10.28
C TYR A 52 -2.51 -5.41 -11.53
N ALA A 53 -3.83 -5.26 -11.66
CA ALA A 53 -4.41 -4.59 -12.83
C ALA A 53 -4.06 -3.09 -12.89
N LEU A 54 -4.01 -2.41 -11.74
CA LEU A 54 -3.56 -1.00 -11.69
C LEU A 54 -2.07 -0.86 -11.99
N ALA A 55 -1.22 -1.80 -11.56
CA ALA A 55 0.18 -1.83 -11.94
C ALA A 55 0.34 -2.02 -13.46
N ASP A 56 -0.40 -2.97 -14.06
CA ASP A 56 -0.39 -3.17 -15.52
C ASP A 56 -0.86 -1.91 -16.26
N TRP A 57 -1.89 -1.23 -15.75
CA TRP A 57 -2.37 0.03 -16.32
C TRP A 57 -1.35 1.16 -16.19
N ALA A 58 -0.70 1.30 -15.03
CA ALA A 58 0.36 2.30 -14.84
C ALA A 58 1.53 2.08 -15.81
N VAL A 59 1.96 0.82 -16.00
CA VAL A 59 2.99 0.48 -17.01
C VAL A 59 2.52 0.84 -18.42
N LEU A 60 1.27 0.56 -18.77
CA LEU A 60 0.72 0.96 -20.07
C LEU A 60 0.71 2.49 -20.24
N ALA A 61 0.39 3.24 -19.18
CA ALA A 61 0.36 4.70 -19.18
C ALA A 61 1.74 5.34 -19.44
N GLU A 62 2.83 4.68 -19.04
CA GLU A 62 4.20 5.14 -19.36
C GLU A 62 4.50 5.09 -20.87
N ALA A 63 3.94 4.11 -21.59
CA ALA A 63 4.16 3.92 -23.03
C ALA A 63 3.07 4.55 -23.91
N TYR A 64 1.85 4.71 -23.38
CA TYR A 64 0.67 5.12 -24.13
C TYR A 64 -0.13 6.19 -23.37
N PRO A 65 0.08 7.50 -23.65
CA PRO A 65 -0.55 8.59 -22.93
C PRO A 65 -2.09 8.55 -22.80
N PRO A 66 -2.87 8.00 -23.76
CA PRO A 66 -4.30 7.84 -23.56
C PRO A 66 -4.68 6.92 -22.39
N ALA A 67 -3.83 5.96 -22.02
CA ALA A 67 -4.06 5.11 -20.84
C ALA A 67 -3.97 5.93 -19.54
N GLU A 68 -3.04 6.88 -19.46
CA GLU A 68 -2.94 7.83 -18.34
C GLU A 68 -4.21 8.68 -18.23
N ALA A 69 -4.69 9.22 -19.35
CA ALA A 69 -5.90 10.03 -19.39
C ALA A 69 -7.15 9.23 -18.97
N ALA A 70 -7.24 7.96 -19.38
CA ALA A 70 -8.33 7.09 -18.98
C ALA A 70 -8.30 6.78 -17.47
N LEU A 71 -7.11 6.51 -16.92
CA LEU A 71 -6.94 6.26 -15.48
C LEU A 71 -7.27 7.50 -14.64
N GLU A 72 -6.86 8.68 -15.10
CA GLU A 72 -7.25 9.96 -14.50
C GLU A 72 -8.77 10.16 -14.54
N ALA A 73 -9.43 9.86 -15.67
CA ALA A 73 -10.88 9.98 -15.77
C ALA A 73 -11.64 9.06 -14.80
N VAL A 74 -11.15 7.83 -14.61
CA VAL A 74 -11.70 6.89 -13.60
C VAL A 74 -11.56 7.48 -12.19
N ARG A 75 -10.37 7.99 -11.86
CA ARG A 75 -10.08 8.61 -10.57
C ARG A 75 -11.00 9.80 -10.29
N GLU A 76 -11.14 10.72 -11.24
CA GLU A 76 -11.94 11.94 -11.08
C GLU A 76 -13.43 11.64 -10.99
N ARG A 77 -13.94 10.67 -11.77
CA ARG A 77 -15.32 10.20 -11.68
C ARG A 77 -15.63 9.64 -10.29
N SER A 78 -14.77 8.76 -9.77
CA SER A 78 -14.93 8.18 -8.44
C SER A 78 -14.82 9.24 -7.33
N THR A 79 -13.90 10.19 -7.48
CA THR A 79 -13.74 11.32 -6.56
C THR A 79 -15.00 12.20 -6.53
N ALA A 80 -15.56 12.53 -7.69
CA ALA A 80 -16.79 13.32 -7.78
C ALA A 80 -17.97 12.63 -7.08
N LEU A 81 -18.14 11.31 -7.27
CA LEU A 81 -19.18 10.53 -6.60
C LEU A 81 -18.99 10.53 -5.08
N LEU A 82 -17.75 10.34 -4.60
CA LEU A 82 -17.42 10.38 -3.18
C LEU A 82 -17.76 11.74 -2.56
N LEU A 83 -17.38 12.83 -3.22
CA LEU A 83 -17.64 14.19 -2.73
C LEU A 83 -19.11 14.61 -2.83
N ALA A 84 -19.87 14.02 -3.76
CA ALA A 84 -21.32 14.20 -3.86
C ALA A 84 -22.11 13.37 -2.82
N GLY A 85 -21.44 12.61 -1.95
CA GLY A 85 -22.09 11.72 -0.98
C GLY A 85 -22.74 10.47 -1.61
N GLN A 86 -22.41 10.18 -2.88
CA GLN A 86 -22.91 9.02 -3.63
C GLN A 86 -21.88 7.88 -3.68
N GLY A 87 -20.66 8.12 -3.20
CA GLY A 87 -19.60 7.13 -3.15
C GLY A 87 -19.70 6.19 -1.95
N ASN A 88 -18.91 5.13 -1.98
CA ASN A 88 -18.83 4.12 -0.93
C ASN A 88 -17.36 3.79 -0.64
N ARG A 89 -17.15 2.83 0.29
CA ARG A 89 -15.81 2.40 0.68
C ARG A 89 -15.01 1.86 -0.50
N ASP A 90 -15.60 1.07 -1.39
CA ASP A 90 -14.88 0.47 -2.51
C ASP A 90 -14.41 1.53 -3.51
N GLY A 91 -15.27 2.50 -3.86
CA GLY A 91 -14.88 3.62 -4.71
C GLY A 91 -13.75 4.47 -4.11
N LEU A 92 -13.73 4.65 -2.79
CA LEU A 92 -12.61 5.31 -2.12
C LEU A 92 -11.32 4.49 -2.21
N LEU A 93 -11.41 3.18 -1.97
CA LEU A 93 -10.26 2.30 -2.06
C LEU A 93 -9.70 2.26 -3.49
N ASP A 94 -10.55 2.33 -4.52
CA ASP A 94 -10.09 2.45 -5.90
C ASP A 94 -9.32 3.76 -6.13
N VAL A 95 -9.83 4.92 -5.66
CA VAL A 95 -9.13 6.21 -5.81
C VAL A 95 -7.78 6.20 -5.09
N VAL A 96 -7.73 5.70 -3.85
CA VAL A 96 -6.48 5.61 -3.08
C VAL A 96 -5.48 4.67 -3.75
N SER A 97 -5.95 3.54 -4.32
CA SER A 97 -5.08 2.62 -5.05
C SER A 97 -4.56 3.21 -6.36
N ILE A 98 -5.36 4.01 -7.07
CA ILE A 98 -4.91 4.73 -8.27
C ILE A 98 -3.85 5.78 -7.91
N ASP A 99 -4.09 6.58 -6.87
CA ASP A 99 -3.13 7.56 -6.37
C ASP A 99 -1.81 6.89 -5.97
N HIS A 100 -1.89 5.74 -5.28
CA HIS A 100 -0.72 4.98 -4.89
C HIS A 100 0.07 4.47 -6.10
N ALA A 101 -0.61 3.90 -7.09
CA ALA A 101 0.02 3.36 -8.29
C ALA A 101 0.72 4.45 -9.12
N ARG A 102 0.31 5.72 -8.99
CA ARG A 102 0.88 6.87 -9.69
C ARG A 102 1.81 7.73 -8.82
N ASP A 103 2.13 7.28 -7.61
CA ASP A 103 2.94 8.02 -6.63
C ASP A 103 2.39 9.44 -6.35
N GLN A 104 1.09 9.54 -6.11
CA GLN A 104 0.36 10.80 -5.84
C GLN A 104 -0.22 10.88 -4.41
N PRO A 105 0.60 10.69 -3.35
CA PRO A 105 0.10 10.61 -1.97
C PRO A 105 -0.60 11.90 -1.50
N VAL A 106 -0.15 13.04 -2.01
CA VAL A 106 -0.72 14.38 -1.80
C VAL A 106 -2.21 14.42 -2.17
N ARG A 107 -2.62 13.76 -3.26
CA ARG A 107 -4.01 13.78 -3.71
C ARG A 107 -4.93 12.93 -2.84
N THR A 108 -4.43 11.80 -2.32
CA THR A 108 -5.16 10.99 -1.33
C THR A 108 -5.37 11.77 -0.04
N ARG A 109 -4.34 12.46 0.46
CA ARG A 109 -4.46 13.35 1.63
C ARG A 109 -5.54 14.41 1.41
N ASP A 110 -5.51 15.12 0.28
CA ASP A 110 -6.47 16.20 0.01
C ASP A 110 -7.91 15.69 -0.13
N LEU A 111 -8.10 14.54 -0.77
CA LEU A 111 -9.40 13.90 -0.83
C LEU A 111 -9.89 13.53 0.57
N PHE A 112 -9.02 12.96 1.42
CA PHE A 112 -9.39 12.59 2.77
C PHE A 112 -9.86 13.79 3.59
N LEU A 113 -9.14 14.91 3.56
CA LEU A 113 -9.53 16.14 4.25
C LEU A 113 -10.91 16.66 3.80
N GLN A 114 -11.22 16.55 2.51
CA GLN A 114 -12.55 16.88 1.99
C GLN A 114 -13.61 15.89 2.49
N LEU A 115 -13.30 14.59 2.50
CA LEU A 115 -14.22 13.56 2.99
C LEU A 115 -14.49 13.66 4.49
N GLU A 116 -13.56 14.13 5.31
CA GLU A 116 -13.83 14.42 6.72
C GLU A 116 -14.96 15.46 6.88
N THR A 117 -15.12 16.34 5.90
CA THR A 117 -16.17 17.36 5.90
C THR A 117 -17.49 16.84 5.33
N VAL A 118 -17.45 16.18 4.16
CA VAL A 118 -18.68 15.82 3.41
C VAL A 118 -19.21 14.42 3.74
N ALA A 119 -18.36 13.51 4.23
CA ALA A 119 -18.69 12.12 4.50
C ALA A 119 -17.88 11.55 5.69
N PRO A 120 -18.01 12.09 6.91
CA PRO A 120 -17.13 11.77 8.04
C PRO A 120 -17.14 10.29 8.44
N ALA A 121 -18.27 9.60 8.33
CA ALA A 121 -18.36 8.17 8.61
C ALA A 121 -17.56 7.32 7.60
N LEU A 122 -17.57 7.72 6.32
CA LEU A 122 -16.79 7.08 5.27
C LEU A 122 -15.29 7.34 5.50
N ALA A 123 -14.90 8.59 5.77
CA ALA A 123 -13.53 8.97 6.12
C ALA A 123 -13.00 8.18 7.34
N ALA A 124 -13.79 8.08 8.41
CA ALA A 124 -13.39 7.30 9.58
C ALA A 124 -13.16 5.81 9.25
N SER A 125 -13.96 5.25 8.34
CA SER A 125 -13.87 3.83 7.98
C SER A 125 -12.60 3.46 7.20
N CYS A 126 -11.94 4.44 6.57
CA CYS A 126 -10.83 4.24 5.63
C CYS A 126 -9.48 4.70 6.15
N ILE A 127 -9.41 5.21 7.39
CA ILE A 127 -8.18 5.73 8.02
C ILE A 127 -6.99 4.78 7.82
N ARG A 128 -7.20 3.47 8.01
CA ARG A 128 -6.15 2.45 7.83
C ARG A 128 -5.50 2.44 6.45
N VAL A 129 -6.27 2.74 5.40
CA VAL A 129 -5.78 2.71 4.01
C VAL A 129 -5.25 4.07 3.56
N VAL A 130 -5.77 5.15 4.14
CA VAL A 130 -5.32 6.51 3.85
C VAL A 130 -4.02 6.86 4.59
N LEU A 131 -3.84 6.39 5.82
CA LEU A 131 -2.70 6.76 6.67
C LEU A 131 -1.33 6.59 5.99
N PRO A 132 -1.02 5.47 5.29
CA PRO A 132 0.25 5.35 4.57
C PRO A 132 0.47 6.46 3.53
N GLN A 133 -0.57 6.86 2.79
CA GLN A 133 -0.49 7.94 1.81
C GLN A 133 -0.33 9.31 2.49
N VAL A 134 -0.96 9.53 3.64
CA VAL A 134 -0.78 10.76 4.42
C VAL A 134 0.66 10.89 4.92
N ILE A 135 1.26 9.78 5.39
CA ILE A 135 2.67 9.74 5.79
C ILE A 135 3.57 10.02 4.59
N ALA A 136 3.32 9.37 3.45
CA ALA A 136 4.07 9.60 2.21
C ALA A 136 3.93 11.03 1.68
N ALA A 137 2.78 11.69 1.92
CA ALA A 137 2.56 13.10 1.61
C ALA A 137 3.31 14.06 2.55
N GLY A 138 3.96 13.55 3.60
CA GLY A 138 4.71 14.35 4.59
C GLY A 138 3.83 15.10 5.58
N ASP A 139 2.53 14.84 5.64
CA ASP A 139 1.61 15.52 6.56
C ASP A 139 1.64 14.85 7.94
N ALA A 140 2.70 15.15 8.69
CA ALA A 140 2.94 14.57 10.01
C ALA A 140 1.86 14.95 11.03
N GLU A 141 1.20 16.10 10.87
CA GLU A 141 0.13 16.54 11.76
C GLU A 141 -1.12 15.71 11.56
N LEU A 142 -1.55 15.53 10.30
CA LEU A 142 -2.66 14.65 9.97
C LEU A 142 -2.34 13.21 10.33
N ALA A 143 -1.14 12.73 10.02
CA ALA A 143 -0.72 11.36 10.35
C ALA A 143 -0.78 11.08 11.86
N GLU A 144 -0.30 12.00 12.70
CA GLU A 144 -0.38 11.88 14.16
C GLU A 144 -1.83 11.84 14.64
N ARG A 145 -2.70 12.70 14.09
CA ARG A 145 -4.14 12.72 14.43
C ARG A 145 -4.86 11.43 14.06
N LEU A 146 -4.51 10.85 12.91
CA LEU A 146 -5.06 9.58 12.42
C LEU A 146 -4.48 8.34 13.12
N MET A 147 -3.43 8.53 13.92
CA MET A 147 -2.70 7.47 14.62
C MET A 147 -2.71 7.72 16.14
N PRO A 148 -3.86 7.59 16.82
CA PRO A 148 -3.97 8.01 18.22
C PRO A 148 -3.14 7.16 19.19
N ASN A 149 -2.87 5.89 18.87
CA ASN A 149 -2.16 4.95 19.75
C ASN A 149 -0.94 4.31 19.04
N PRO A 150 0.16 5.06 18.82
CA PRO A 150 1.33 4.55 18.10
C PRO A 150 1.96 3.32 18.79
N GLU A 151 1.90 3.24 20.11
CA GLU A 151 2.40 2.09 20.88
C GLU A 151 1.61 0.80 20.58
N GLU A 152 0.28 0.91 20.57
CA GLU A 152 -0.60 -0.23 20.27
C GLU A 152 -0.42 -0.68 18.82
N ASN A 153 -0.28 0.26 17.89
CA ASN A 153 0.04 -0.05 16.50
C ASN A 153 1.35 -0.85 16.40
N ILE A 154 2.42 -0.41 17.07
CA ILE A 154 3.70 -1.13 17.07
C ILE A 154 3.53 -2.56 17.62
N ARG A 155 2.77 -2.75 18.70
CA ARG A 155 2.51 -4.09 19.25
C ARG A 155 1.77 -4.99 18.26
N GLN A 156 0.76 -4.48 17.58
CA GLN A 156 0.02 -5.24 16.58
C GLN A 156 0.93 -5.68 15.41
N HIS A 157 1.80 -4.79 14.93
CA HIS A 157 2.78 -5.15 13.89
C HIS A 157 3.81 -6.17 14.40
N ALA A 158 4.19 -6.11 15.68
CA ALA A 158 5.06 -7.10 16.30
C ALA A 158 4.39 -8.48 16.37
N ASP A 159 3.10 -8.53 16.71
CA ASP A 159 2.32 -9.76 16.74
C ASP A 159 2.21 -10.39 15.34
N TYR A 160 1.98 -9.60 14.29
CA TYR A 160 1.98 -10.09 12.91
C TYR A 160 3.31 -10.73 12.50
N LEU A 161 4.43 -10.07 12.78
CA LEU A 161 5.77 -10.63 12.53
C LEU A 161 5.97 -11.95 13.30
N MET A 162 5.51 -12.01 14.55
CA MET A 162 5.63 -13.22 15.37
C MET A 162 4.76 -14.37 14.87
N ASP A 163 3.58 -14.09 14.34
CA ASP A 163 2.71 -15.09 13.74
C ASP A 163 3.28 -15.63 12.43
N ALA A 164 3.82 -14.76 11.56
CA ALA A 164 4.56 -15.19 10.37
C ALA A 164 5.76 -16.08 10.73
N PHE A 165 6.49 -15.72 11.79
CA PHE A 165 7.62 -16.50 12.30
C PHE A 165 7.19 -17.88 12.85
N ARG A 166 6.07 -17.96 13.56
CA ARG A 166 5.50 -19.22 14.06
C ARG A 166 5.01 -20.10 12.93
N GLU A 167 4.34 -19.54 11.93
CA GLU A 167 3.78 -20.30 10.81
C GLU A 167 4.89 -20.92 9.94
N ARG A 168 5.97 -20.17 9.67
CA ARG A 168 7.14 -20.71 8.98
C ARG A 168 7.79 -21.89 9.72
N ARG A 169 7.78 -21.88 11.06
CA ARG A 169 8.26 -23.04 11.84
C ARG A 169 7.37 -24.28 11.69
N LYS A 170 6.08 -24.10 11.42
CA LYS A 170 5.11 -25.20 11.29
C LYS A 170 5.12 -25.83 9.89
N ARG A 171 5.41 -25.05 8.84
CA ARG A 171 5.28 -25.49 7.44
C ARG A 171 6.53 -25.15 6.63
N PHE A 172 7.08 -26.14 5.91
CA PHE A 172 8.04 -25.95 4.81
C PHE A 172 7.34 -25.41 3.54
N THR A 173 6.44 -24.44 3.68
CA THR A 173 5.69 -23.85 2.56
C THR A 173 6.29 -22.53 2.09
N ALA A 174 5.77 -22.00 0.97
CA ALA A 174 6.08 -20.70 0.37
C ALA A 174 5.67 -19.48 1.24
N ALA A 175 5.84 -19.58 2.56
CA ALA A 175 5.69 -18.44 3.46
C ALA A 175 6.75 -17.37 3.14
N PRO A 176 6.44 -16.08 3.29
CA PRO A 176 7.39 -15.01 3.08
C PRO A 176 8.70 -15.23 3.86
N SER A 177 9.79 -14.76 3.27
CA SER A 177 11.10 -14.79 3.91
C SER A 177 11.06 -13.99 5.21
N ILE A 178 11.55 -14.55 6.33
CA ILE A 178 11.65 -13.82 7.61
C ILE A 178 12.37 -12.46 7.47
N PRO A 179 13.47 -12.35 6.69
CA PRO A 179 14.02 -11.05 6.31
C PRO A 179 13.02 -10.04 5.72
N ALA A 180 12.09 -10.49 4.86
CA ALA A 180 11.06 -9.62 4.28
C ALA A 180 10.04 -9.19 5.35
N GLU A 181 9.63 -10.09 6.24
CA GLU A 181 8.74 -9.75 7.35
C GLU A 181 9.38 -8.77 8.33
N ILE A 182 10.67 -8.95 8.65
CA ILE A 182 11.42 -7.98 9.45
C ILE A 182 11.47 -6.63 8.74
N HIS A 183 11.69 -6.62 7.42
CA HIS A 183 11.71 -5.39 6.65
C HIS A 183 10.37 -4.66 6.72
N ASN A 184 9.25 -5.35 6.47
CA ASN A 184 7.91 -4.79 6.54
C ASN A 184 7.66 -4.19 7.93
N TYR A 185 7.90 -4.98 8.99
CA TYR A 185 7.78 -4.50 10.37
C TYR A 185 8.61 -3.24 10.64
N VAL A 186 9.87 -3.22 10.21
CA VAL A 186 10.78 -2.08 10.41
C VAL A 186 10.33 -0.86 9.61
N GLN A 187 9.83 -1.03 8.38
CA GLN A 187 9.28 0.06 7.58
C GLN A 187 8.06 0.67 8.28
N ASP A 188 7.12 -0.16 8.73
CA ASP A 188 5.91 0.29 9.41
C ASP A 188 6.26 1.04 10.71
N VAL A 189 7.17 0.49 11.52
CA VAL A 189 7.63 1.16 12.75
C VAL A 189 8.33 2.49 12.42
N ASN A 190 9.23 2.53 11.44
CA ASN A 190 9.92 3.77 11.09
C ASN A 190 8.96 4.85 10.60
N ALA A 191 7.93 4.49 9.83
CA ALA A 191 6.89 5.44 9.42
C ALA A 191 6.22 6.12 10.63
N ILE A 192 5.91 5.35 11.69
CA ILE A 192 5.38 5.87 12.96
C ILE A 192 6.39 6.81 13.64
N LEU A 193 7.65 6.38 13.72
CA LEU A 193 8.71 7.14 14.38
C LEU A 193 9.02 8.45 13.64
N ASP A 194 8.97 8.44 12.32
CA ASP A 194 9.25 9.60 11.47
C ASP A 194 8.16 10.66 11.61
N VAL A 195 6.88 10.26 11.69
CA VAL A 195 5.77 11.16 12.03
C VAL A 195 6.03 11.83 13.39
N LEU A 196 6.35 11.06 14.42
CA LEU A 196 6.62 11.60 15.75
C LEU A 196 7.86 12.50 15.79
N ALA A 197 8.91 12.15 15.05
CA ALA A 197 10.12 12.95 14.93
C ALA A 197 9.84 14.29 14.25
N ALA A 198 9.06 14.31 13.17
CA ALA A 198 8.63 15.52 12.47
C ALA A 198 7.78 16.44 13.37
N ARG A 199 7.09 15.88 14.38
CA ARG A 199 6.35 16.61 15.41
C ARG A 199 7.19 17.00 16.64
N GLY A 200 8.51 16.76 16.60
CA GLY A 200 9.44 17.10 17.69
C GLY A 200 9.35 16.17 18.91
N ARG A 201 8.63 15.04 18.81
CA ARG A 201 8.43 14.09 19.92
C ARG A 201 9.59 13.10 20.08
N HIS A 202 10.81 13.62 20.15
CA HIS A 202 12.04 12.80 20.15
C HIS A 202 12.14 11.82 21.34
N ALA A 203 11.58 12.19 22.50
CA ALA A 203 11.50 11.29 23.66
C ALA A 203 10.62 10.06 23.36
N ASP A 204 9.47 10.26 22.72
CA ASP A 204 8.59 9.17 22.30
C ASP A 204 9.23 8.33 21.22
N VAL A 205 9.93 8.94 20.26
CA VAL A 205 10.67 8.22 19.22
C VAL A 205 11.66 7.23 19.83
N ASN A 206 12.44 7.65 20.84
CA ASN A 206 13.40 6.77 21.50
C ASN A 206 12.70 5.65 22.29
N ARG A 207 11.66 6.00 23.05
CA ARG A 207 10.86 5.05 23.84
C ARG A 207 10.18 4.00 22.96
N LEU A 208 9.52 4.42 21.88
CA LEU A 208 8.78 3.54 20.97
C LEU A 208 9.70 2.69 20.11
N ARG A 209 10.87 3.20 19.70
CA ARG A 209 11.90 2.38 19.05
C ARG A 209 12.36 1.24 19.95
N GLN A 210 12.59 1.53 21.23
CA GLN A 210 12.96 0.51 22.20
C GLN A 210 11.83 -0.50 22.40
N LEU A 211 10.59 -0.02 22.59
CA LEU A 211 9.40 -0.87 22.69
C LEU A 211 9.23 -1.79 21.48
N ALA A 212 9.44 -1.27 20.26
CA ALA A 212 9.34 -2.06 19.02
C ALA A 212 10.32 -3.23 18.98
N ALA A 213 11.53 -3.05 19.49
CA ALA A 213 12.48 -4.15 19.62
C ALA A 213 12.09 -5.11 20.75
N ASP A 214 11.73 -4.58 21.92
CA ASP A 214 11.47 -5.38 23.12
C ASP A 214 10.16 -6.19 23.02
N ALA A 215 9.21 -5.76 22.18
CA ALA A 215 7.99 -6.47 21.84
C ALA A 215 8.24 -7.82 21.12
N ILE A 216 9.43 -8.01 20.54
CA ILE A 216 9.79 -9.26 19.87
C ILE A 216 10.38 -10.25 20.89
N PRO A 217 9.68 -11.33 21.29
CA PRO A 217 10.17 -12.25 22.33
C PRO A 217 11.38 -13.08 21.89
N ALA A 218 11.51 -13.41 20.60
CA ALA A 218 12.59 -14.24 20.09
C ALA A 218 13.93 -13.48 20.02
N THR A 219 14.94 -13.91 20.79
CA THR A 219 16.22 -13.20 20.93
C THR A 219 16.94 -12.92 19.61
N THR A 220 16.98 -13.89 18.69
CA THR A 220 17.64 -13.72 17.38
C THR A 220 16.91 -12.68 16.53
N LEU A 221 15.59 -12.78 16.45
CA LEU A 221 14.73 -11.87 15.70
C LEU A 221 14.77 -10.46 16.28
N ARG A 222 14.69 -10.33 17.62
CA ARG A 222 14.84 -9.07 18.35
C ARG A 222 16.14 -8.36 18.00
N ARG A 223 17.25 -9.10 17.92
CA ARG A 223 18.56 -8.52 17.58
C ARG A 223 18.56 -7.94 16.17
N GLU A 224 17.98 -8.65 15.20
CA GLU A 224 17.89 -8.19 13.81
C GLU A 224 16.98 -6.97 13.68
N VAL A 225 15.80 -7.01 14.30
CA VAL A 225 14.87 -5.87 14.38
C VAL A 225 15.55 -4.65 15.01
N ARG A 226 16.22 -4.83 16.16
CA ARG A 226 16.94 -3.74 16.85
C ARG A 226 18.04 -3.14 15.97
N ALA A 227 18.79 -3.96 15.25
CA ALA A 227 19.83 -3.49 14.34
C ALA A 227 19.22 -2.72 13.14
N ALA A 228 18.07 -3.16 12.63
CA ALA A 228 17.38 -2.54 11.51
C ALA A 228 16.65 -1.22 11.89
N LEU A 229 16.22 -1.08 13.14
CA LEU A 229 15.61 0.15 13.67
C LEU A 229 16.64 1.21 14.11
N ALA A 230 17.93 0.88 14.13
CA ALA A 230 18.96 1.83 14.54
C ALA A 230 19.01 3.02 13.56
N PRO A 231 19.19 4.26 14.05
CA PRO A 231 19.37 5.42 13.17
C PRO A 231 20.50 5.19 12.17
N GLY A 232 20.24 5.44 10.88
CA GLY A 232 21.21 5.23 9.81
C GLY A 232 21.49 3.76 9.47
N ALA A 233 20.64 2.82 9.92
CA ALA A 233 20.76 1.42 9.53
C ALA A 233 20.67 1.28 7.99
N PRO A 234 21.59 0.53 7.36
CA PRO A 234 21.53 0.27 5.93
C PRO A 234 20.29 -0.56 5.58
N ALA A 235 19.82 -0.39 4.35
CA ALA A 235 18.69 -1.15 3.83
C ALA A 235 18.97 -2.65 3.95
N TRP A 236 17.91 -3.43 4.17
CA TRP A 236 18.07 -4.84 4.53
C TRP A 236 18.76 -5.69 3.46
N TYR A 237 18.63 -5.32 2.18
CA TYR A 237 19.31 -5.95 1.04
C TYR A 237 20.82 -5.60 0.98
N GLU A 238 21.26 -4.50 1.59
CA GLU A 238 22.67 -4.11 1.65
C GLU A 238 23.44 -4.84 2.77
N ARG A 239 22.73 -5.36 3.77
CA ARG A 239 23.33 -6.02 4.95
C ARG A 239 24.08 -7.33 4.63
N GLY A 240 23.92 -7.86 3.41
CA GLY A 240 24.62 -9.05 2.91
C GLY A 240 25.76 -8.79 1.92
N ILE A 241 26.00 -7.54 1.52
CA ILE A 241 27.11 -7.20 0.62
C ILE A 241 28.32 -6.85 1.49
N PRO A 242 29.43 -7.62 1.41
CA PRO A 242 30.66 -7.25 2.11
C PRO A 242 31.07 -5.85 1.66
N ARG A 243 31.06 -4.87 2.56
CA ARG A 243 31.66 -3.56 2.29
C ARG A 243 33.11 -3.82 1.93
N ARG A 244 33.48 -3.62 0.66
CA ARG A 244 34.88 -3.60 0.25
C ARG A 244 35.54 -2.49 1.07
N ARG A 245 36.37 -2.89 2.03
CA ARG A 245 37.31 -1.97 2.67
C ARG A 245 38.26 -1.52 1.57
N ASN A 246 38.09 -0.29 1.08
CA ASN A 246 39.17 0.38 0.38
C ASN A 246 40.29 0.60 1.41
N GLY A 247 41.50 0.18 1.02
CA GLY A 247 42.68 0.11 1.88
C GLY A 247 43.26 1.46 2.27
#